data_AF-A0A1E4HIL6-F1
#
_entry.id   AF-A0A1E4HIL6-F1
#
_cell.length_a   1.000
_cell.length_b   1.000
_cell.length_c   1.000
_cell.angle_alpha   90.00
_cell.angle_beta   90.00
_cell.angle_gamma   90.00
#
_symmetry.space_group_name_H-M   'P 1'
#
loop_
_entity.id
_entity.type
_entity.pdbx_description
1 polymer ?
#
loop_
_entity_poly.entity_id
_entity_poly.type
_entity_poly.pdbx_seq_one_letter_code
_entity_poly.pdbx_strand_id
1 'polypeptide(L)'
;MQILTPFFAVVRSRQLGRQFRDVERSIRTLPKRSRDRLSMLTLREIGQASRCDFPHLYGTTPESRYLPWGQGTDLGYERARSNNAEVALRGIALWLAVAYHETKTATQPNLQAQHRQLLQLLRELKELHGGGSRSDTSDSWMQESAVA
;
A
#
# COMPACT_ATOMS: atom_id res chain seq x y z
N MET A 1 -22.90 -17.58 -3.32
CA MET A 1 -21.45 -17.88 -3.21
C MET A 1 -20.86 -17.20 -1.96
N GLN A 2 -21.19 -17.66 -0.74
CA GLN A 2 -20.78 -16.97 0.52
C GLN A 2 -19.83 -17.77 1.41
N ILE A 3 -19.63 -19.07 1.15
CA ILE A 3 -18.85 -19.97 2.02
C ILE A 3 -17.34 -19.95 1.67
N LEU A 4 -16.97 -19.54 0.43
CA LEU A 4 -15.57 -19.49 -0.01
C LEU A 4 -14.85 -18.18 0.41
N THR A 5 -15.62 -17.12 0.70
CA THR A 5 -15.13 -15.79 1.10
C THR A 5 -14.22 -15.78 2.34
N PRO A 6 -14.53 -16.49 3.45
CA PRO A 6 -13.66 -16.49 4.63
C PRO A 6 -12.35 -17.26 4.44
N PHE A 7 -12.29 -18.25 3.56
CA PHE A 7 -11.04 -18.97 3.29
C PHE A 7 -10.05 -18.09 2.51
N PHE A 8 -10.53 -17.46 1.42
CA PHE A 8 -9.72 -16.55 0.61
C PHE A 8 -9.20 -15.36 1.44
N ALA A 9 -10.02 -14.83 2.34
CA ALA A 9 -9.66 -13.86 3.36
C ALA A 9 -8.48 -14.26 4.26
N VAL A 10 -8.50 -15.49 4.79
CA VAL A 10 -7.42 -16.01 5.65
C VAL A 10 -6.14 -16.20 4.85
N VAL A 11 -6.23 -16.76 3.64
CA VAL A 11 -5.07 -16.90 2.74
C VAL A 11 -4.49 -15.53 2.41
N ARG A 12 -5.34 -14.57 2.06
CA ARG A 12 -4.94 -13.24 1.66
C ARG A 12 -4.30 -12.45 2.80
N SER A 13 -4.90 -12.48 3.99
CA SER A 13 -4.27 -11.89 5.18
C SER A 13 -2.92 -12.52 5.49
N ARG A 14 -2.77 -13.85 5.38
CA ARG A 14 -1.44 -14.48 5.57
C ARG A 14 -0.41 -14.06 4.52
N GLN A 15 -0.82 -13.85 3.27
CA GLN A 15 0.04 -13.36 2.20
C GLN A 15 0.46 -11.90 2.46
N LEU A 16 -0.50 -11.01 2.67
CA LEU A 16 -0.24 -9.59 2.96
C LEU A 16 0.61 -9.41 4.21
N GLY A 17 0.35 -10.17 5.28
CA GLY A 17 1.14 -10.10 6.50
C GLY A 17 2.58 -10.62 6.34
N ARG A 18 2.85 -11.54 5.42
CA ARG A 18 4.22 -11.92 5.06
C ARG A 18 4.91 -10.82 4.27
N GLN A 19 4.27 -10.34 3.20
CA GLN A 19 4.81 -9.28 2.36
C GLN A 19 5.05 -7.98 3.15
N PHE A 20 4.13 -7.61 4.04
CA PHE A 20 4.26 -6.43 4.90
C PHE A 20 5.54 -6.45 5.72
N ARG A 21 5.84 -7.55 6.41
CA ARG A 21 7.05 -7.66 7.25
C ARG A 21 8.33 -7.50 6.45
N ASP A 22 8.36 -8.05 5.23
CA ASP A 22 9.52 -7.93 4.34
C ASP A 22 9.66 -6.51 3.80
N VAL A 23 8.56 -5.91 3.32
CA VAL A 23 8.52 -4.53 2.82
C VAL A 23 8.90 -3.54 3.92
N GLU A 24 8.34 -3.70 5.12
CA GLU A 24 8.67 -2.89 6.29
C GLU A 24 10.17 -2.98 6.62
N ARG A 25 10.74 -4.20 6.61
CA ARG A 25 12.18 -4.38 6.80
C ARG A 25 12.98 -3.65 5.73
N SER A 26 12.60 -3.78 4.46
CA SER A 26 13.26 -3.06 3.35
C SER A 26 13.22 -1.55 3.57
N ILE A 27 12.06 -0.99 3.94
CA ILE A 27 11.89 0.44 4.23
C ILE A 27 12.80 0.91 5.37
N ARG A 28 12.87 0.14 6.47
CA ARG A 28 13.72 0.46 7.62
C ARG A 28 15.21 0.47 7.27
N THR A 29 15.64 -0.34 6.31
CA THR A 29 17.04 -0.35 5.83
C THR A 29 17.39 0.76 4.83
N LEU A 30 16.40 1.49 4.30
CA LEU A 30 16.65 2.56 3.34
C LEU A 30 17.38 3.75 3.97
N PRO A 31 18.29 4.41 3.23
CA PRO A 31 18.82 5.72 3.61
C PRO A 31 17.69 6.77 3.76
N LYS A 32 17.90 7.79 4.61
CA LYS A 32 16.90 8.85 4.87
C LYS A 32 16.35 9.47 3.58
N ARG A 33 17.25 9.85 2.66
CA ARG A 33 16.88 10.43 1.35
C ARG A 33 15.96 9.51 0.53
N SER A 34 16.19 8.20 0.57
CA SER A 34 15.36 7.22 -0.12
C SER A 34 14.00 7.05 0.56
N ARG A 35 13.94 7.13 1.89
CA ARG A 35 12.67 7.14 2.64
C ARG A 35 11.82 8.37 2.31
N ASP A 36 12.42 9.54 2.21
CA ASP A 36 11.71 10.77 1.83
C ASP A 36 11.12 10.66 0.42
N ARG A 37 11.92 10.16 -0.53
CA ARG A 37 11.46 9.90 -1.90
C ARG A 37 10.36 8.84 -1.94
N LEU A 38 10.49 7.79 -1.14
CA LEU A 38 9.49 6.74 -1.04
C LEU A 38 8.16 7.29 -0.50
N SER A 39 8.21 8.17 0.50
CA SER A 39 7.03 8.83 1.06
C SER A 39 6.26 9.60 -0.03
N MET A 40 6.95 10.44 -0.80
CA MET A 40 6.36 11.18 -1.92
C MET A 40 5.78 10.25 -3.00
N LEU A 41 6.50 9.19 -3.38
CA LEU A 41 6.01 8.23 -4.37
C LEU A 41 4.80 7.46 -3.86
N THR A 42 4.81 7.02 -2.61
CA THR A 42 3.69 6.28 -2.01
C THR A 42 2.43 7.13 -1.99
N LEU A 43 2.54 8.41 -1.60
CA LEU A 43 1.42 9.35 -1.64
C LEU A 43 0.87 9.53 -3.06
N ARG A 44 1.77 9.66 -4.04
CA ARG A 44 1.39 9.74 -5.45
C ARG A 44 0.64 8.48 -5.90
N GLU A 45 1.16 7.29 -5.61
CA GLU A 45 0.56 6.01 -6.01
C GLU A 45 -0.81 5.81 -5.35
N ILE A 46 -0.96 6.16 -4.05
CA ILE A 46 -2.26 6.11 -3.35
C ILE A 46 -3.29 7.00 -4.06
N GLY A 47 -2.90 8.22 -4.43
CA GLY A 47 -3.75 9.17 -5.13
C GLY A 47 -4.03 8.81 -6.59
N GLN A 48 -3.14 8.07 -7.26
CA GLN A 48 -3.42 7.52 -8.59
C GLN A 48 -4.40 6.34 -8.50
N ALA A 49 -4.19 5.44 -7.53
CA ALA A 49 -5.08 4.31 -7.31
C ALA A 49 -6.51 4.75 -6.96
N SER A 50 -6.67 5.82 -6.16
CA SER A 50 -8.00 6.34 -5.79
C SER A 50 -8.81 6.88 -6.96
N ARG A 51 -8.16 7.25 -8.07
CA ARG A 51 -8.82 7.72 -9.30
C ARG A 51 -9.27 6.59 -10.22
N CYS A 52 -8.90 5.35 -9.92
CA CYS A 52 -9.37 4.19 -10.68
C CYS A 52 -10.74 3.74 -10.15
N ASP A 53 -11.58 3.18 -11.02
CA ASP A 53 -12.89 2.62 -10.65
C ASP A 53 -12.78 1.57 -9.52
N PHE A 54 -11.69 0.81 -9.54
CA PHE A 54 -11.38 -0.22 -8.55
C PHE A 54 -9.98 -0.01 -7.97
N PRO A 55 -9.81 0.86 -6.95
CA PRO A 55 -8.49 1.21 -6.39
C PRO A 55 -7.69 0.01 -5.87
N HIS A 56 -8.37 -1.00 -5.33
CA HIS A 56 -7.77 -2.25 -4.85
C HIS A 56 -7.23 -3.14 -5.98
N LEU A 57 -7.58 -2.87 -7.24
CA LEU A 57 -7.05 -3.55 -8.43
C LEU A 57 -5.98 -2.74 -9.15
N TYR A 58 -5.54 -1.60 -8.59
CA TYR A 58 -4.53 -0.77 -9.20
C TYR A 58 -3.25 -1.57 -9.51
N GLY A 59 -2.70 -1.39 -10.71
CA GLY A 59 -1.54 -2.15 -11.21
C GLY A 59 -1.84 -3.58 -11.67
N THR A 60 -3.10 -4.02 -11.68
CA THR A 60 -3.52 -5.34 -12.20
C THR A 60 -3.80 -5.27 -13.69
N THR A 61 -3.34 -6.26 -14.47
CA THR A 61 -3.65 -6.34 -15.90
C THR A 61 -5.14 -6.63 -16.12
N PRO A 62 -5.75 -6.18 -17.24
CA PRO A 62 -7.17 -6.40 -17.51
C PRO A 62 -7.59 -7.88 -17.48
N GLU A 63 -6.70 -8.75 -17.95
CA GLU A 63 -6.87 -10.21 -17.99
C GLU A 63 -7.03 -10.83 -16.59
N SER A 64 -6.48 -10.19 -15.56
CA SER A 64 -6.45 -10.69 -14.18
C SER A 64 -7.52 -10.09 -13.27
N ARG A 65 -8.44 -9.29 -13.82
CA ARG A 65 -9.48 -8.57 -13.05
C ARG A 65 -10.50 -9.49 -12.36
N TYR A 66 -10.64 -10.72 -12.83
CA TYR A 66 -11.60 -11.70 -12.29
C TYR A 66 -11.05 -12.53 -11.12
N LEU A 67 -9.80 -12.29 -10.71
CA LEU A 67 -9.24 -12.93 -9.53
C LEU A 67 -9.89 -12.38 -8.25
N PRO A 68 -9.87 -13.14 -7.13
CA PRO A 68 -10.46 -12.70 -5.86
C PRO A 68 -9.81 -11.42 -5.29
N TRP A 69 -8.61 -11.07 -5.74
CA TRP A 69 -7.90 -9.82 -5.45
C TRP A 69 -6.99 -9.46 -6.63
N GLY A 70 -6.57 -8.19 -6.69
CA GLY A 70 -5.68 -7.69 -7.74
C GLY A 70 -4.23 -8.14 -7.58
N GLN A 71 -3.47 -8.14 -8.68
CA GLN A 71 -2.06 -8.52 -8.71
C GLN A 71 -1.11 -7.37 -8.32
N GLY A 72 -1.62 -6.16 -8.11
CA GLY A 72 -0.79 -4.97 -7.84
C GLY A 72 0.15 -5.13 -6.65
N THR A 73 -0.30 -5.80 -5.58
CA THR A 73 0.56 -6.15 -4.44
C THR A 73 1.64 -7.17 -4.81
N ASP A 74 1.32 -8.23 -5.54
CA ASP A 74 2.32 -9.24 -5.92
C ASP A 74 3.38 -8.64 -6.85
N LEU A 75 2.96 -7.81 -7.82
CA LEU A 75 3.84 -7.06 -8.70
C LEU A 75 4.71 -6.05 -7.92
N GLY A 76 4.11 -5.32 -6.99
CA GLY A 76 4.84 -4.38 -6.12
C GLY A 76 5.87 -5.09 -5.26
N TYR A 77 5.52 -6.24 -4.67
CA TYR A 77 6.39 -7.04 -3.82
C TYR A 77 7.56 -7.66 -4.61
N GLU A 78 7.30 -8.16 -5.81
CA GLU A 78 8.35 -8.66 -6.70
C GLU A 78 9.35 -7.54 -7.04
N ARG A 79 8.83 -6.37 -7.47
CA ARG A 79 9.66 -5.20 -7.80
C ARG A 79 10.45 -4.70 -6.60
N ALA A 80 9.86 -4.70 -5.40
CA ALA A 80 10.50 -4.30 -4.14
C ALA A 80 11.77 -5.10 -3.83
N ARG A 81 11.89 -6.32 -4.36
CA ARG A 81 13.05 -7.22 -4.20
C ARG A 81 14.08 -7.08 -5.32
N SER A 82 13.89 -6.17 -6.26
CA SER A 82 14.84 -5.93 -7.34
C SER A 82 16.18 -5.41 -6.81
N ASN A 83 17.28 -5.82 -7.46
CA ASN A 83 18.61 -5.26 -7.21
C ASN A 83 18.74 -3.80 -7.69
N ASN A 84 17.81 -3.33 -8.53
CA ASN A 84 17.76 -1.94 -8.95
C ASN A 84 16.99 -1.11 -7.91
N ALA A 85 17.68 -0.19 -7.25
CA ALA A 85 17.11 0.65 -6.20
C ALA A 85 15.88 1.45 -6.63
N GLU A 86 15.81 1.94 -7.88
CA GLU A 86 14.65 2.67 -8.38
C GLU A 86 13.43 1.76 -8.59
N VAL A 87 13.67 0.56 -9.11
CA VAL A 87 12.62 -0.45 -9.30
C VAL A 87 12.11 -0.91 -7.93
N ALA A 88 13.01 -1.15 -6.98
CA ALA A 88 12.67 -1.51 -5.61
C ALA A 88 11.80 -0.44 -4.95
N LEU A 89 12.21 0.82 -5.04
CA LEU A 89 11.53 1.93 -4.39
C LEU A 89 10.13 2.19 -4.99
N ARG A 90 9.98 2.09 -6.32
CA ARG A 90 8.65 2.13 -6.98
C ARG A 90 7.80 0.90 -6.65
N GLY A 91 8.41 -0.27 -6.54
CA GLY A 91 7.73 -1.51 -6.13
C GLY A 91 7.13 -1.41 -4.74
N ILE A 92 7.89 -0.88 -3.78
CA ILE A 92 7.42 -0.62 -2.41
C ILE A 92 6.25 0.37 -2.43
N ALA A 93 6.36 1.47 -3.18
CA ALA A 93 5.29 2.47 -3.28
C ALA A 93 3.99 1.88 -3.84
N LEU A 94 4.08 1.10 -4.93
CA LEU A 94 2.94 0.38 -5.51
C LEU A 94 2.33 -0.59 -4.50
N TRP A 95 3.17 -1.38 -3.82
CA TRP A 95 2.72 -2.33 -2.82
C TRP A 95 1.92 -1.65 -1.70
N LEU A 96 2.45 -0.57 -1.13
CA LEU A 96 1.81 0.20 -0.08
C LEU A 96 0.47 0.80 -0.53
N ALA A 97 0.41 1.35 -1.75
CA ALA A 97 -0.79 1.96 -2.29
C ALA A 97 -1.93 0.94 -2.49
N VAL A 98 -1.63 -0.20 -3.10
CA VAL A 98 -2.62 -1.24 -3.37
C VAL A 98 -3.06 -1.91 -2.06
N ALA A 99 -2.11 -2.25 -1.18
CA ALA A 99 -2.41 -2.87 0.11
C ALA A 99 -3.26 -1.95 1.01
N TYR A 100 -3.04 -0.64 0.96
CA TYR A 100 -3.88 0.34 1.65
C TYR A 100 -5.33 0.26 1.16
N HIS A 101 -5.56 0.36 -0.15
CA HIS A 101 -6.92 0.36 -0.72
C HIS A 101 -7.62 -1.00 -0.58
N GLU A 102 -6.86 -2.10 -0.63
CA GLU A 102 -7.41 -3.44 -0.43
C GLU A 102 -7.86 -3.68 1.01
N THR A 103 -7.10 -3.20 2.00
CA THR A 103 -7.40 -3.42 3.42
C THR A 103 -8.37 -2.39 4.00
N LYS A 104 -8.51 -1.22 3.36
CA LYS A 104 -9.34 -0.09 3.83
C LYS A 104 -10.81 -0.45 4.06
N THR A 105 -11.39 -1.29 3.21
CA THR A 105 -12.81 -1.67 3.27
C THR A 105 -13.03 -3.06 3.87
N ALA A 106 -11.97 -3.70 4.39
CA ALA A 106 -12.05 -5.05 4.89
C ALA A 106 -12.83 -5.13 6.22
N THR A 107 -13.78 -6.08 6.29
CA THR A 107 -14.58 -6.35 7.50
C THR A 107 -13.97 -7.41 8.41
N GLN A 108 -12.95 -8.12 7.93
CA GLN A 108 -12.34 -9.25 8.64
C GLN A 108 -11.28 -8.77 9.65
N PRO A 109 -11.27 -9.28 10.90
CA PRO A 109 -10.38 -8.78 11.95
C PRO A 109 -8.88 -8.79 11.58
N ASN A 110 -8.42 -9.81 10.87
CA ASN A 110 -7.02 -9.94 10.47
C ASN A 110 -6.60 -8.87 9.46
N LEU A 111 -7.45 -8.58 8.48
CA LEU A 111 -7.18 -7.52 7.49
C LEU A 111 -7.30 -6.14 8.12
N GLN A 112 -8.20 -5.94 9.08
CA GLN A 112 -8.28 -4.68 9.85
C GLN A 112 -7.02 -4.45 10.70
N ALA A 113 -6.47 -5.51 11.30
CA ALA A 113 -5.19 -5.42 12.00
C ALA A 113 -4.05 -5.02 11.06
N GLN A 114 -4.01 -5.59 9.86
CA GLN A 114 -3.04 -5.22 8.84
C GLN A 114 -3.23 -3.78 8.36
N HIS A 115 -4.47 -3.33 8.19
CA HIS A 115 -4.76 -1.95 7.83
C HIS A 115 -4.19 -0.97 8.86
N ARG A 116 -4.32 -1.28 10.16
CA ARG A 116 -3.73 -0.44 11.23
C ARG A 116 -2.21 -0.40 11.14
N GLN A 117 -1.56 -1.54 10.89
CA GLN A 117 -0.10 -1.61 10.71
C GLN A 117 0.36 -0.81 9.49
N LEU A 118 -0.36 -0.91 8.38
CA LEU A 118 -0.12 -0.11 7.17
C LEU A 118 -0.27 1.38 7.44
N LEU A 119 -1.36 1.80 8.11
CA LEU A 119 -1.58 3.20 8.47
C LEU A 119 -0.47 3.74 9.36
N GLN A 120 -0.01 2.96 10.33
CA GLN A 120 1.11 3.35 11.19
C GLN A 120 2.38 3.57 10.36
N LEU A 121 2.76 2.62 9.50
CA LEU A 121 3.94 2.74 8.64
C LEU A 121 3.84 3.93 7.67
N LEU A 122 2.66 4.19 7.11
CA LEU A 122 2.42 5.34 6.23
C LEU A 122 2.55 6.68 6.98
N ARG A 123 2.08 6.74 8.24
CA ARG A 123 2.25 7.92 9.09
C ARG A 123 3.72 8.16 9.42
N GLU A 124 4.44 7.11 9.80
CA GLU A 124 5.89 7.18 10.05
C GLU A 124 6.65 7.68 8.80
N LEU A 125 6.31 7.16 7.61
CA LEU A 125 6.89 7.64 6.34
C LEU A 125 6.55 9.11 6.05
N LYS A 126 5.36 9.57 6.40
CA LYS A 126 4.94 10.98 6.24
C LYS A 126 5.68 11.88 7.23
N GLU A 127 5.81 11.48 8.48
CA GLU A 127 6.49 12.26 9.53
C GLU A 127 7.99 12.43 9.23
N LEU A 128 8.64 11.38 8.71
CA LEU A 128 10.05 11.46 8.28
C LEU A 128 10.26 12.52 7.19
N HIS A 129 9.30 12.66 6.28
CA HIS A 129 9.30 13.69 5.24
C HIS A 129 8.98 15.09 5.80
N GLY A 130 7.96 15.18 6.69
CA GLY A 130 7.47 16.44 7.27
C GLY A 130 8.38 17.07 8.33
N GLY A 131 9.33 16.32 8.90
CA GLY A 131 10.30 16.85 9.87
C GLY A 131 11.24 17.95 9.33
N GLY A 132 11.21 18.23 8.02
CA GLY A 132 11.88 19.38 7.39
C GLY A 132 10.95 20.53 6.98
N SER A 133 9.62 20.34 7.01
CA SER A 133 8.63 21.36 6.63
C SER A 133 7.41 21.26 7.54
N ARG A 134 7.46 22.01 8.65
CA ARG A 134 6.33 22.23 9.55
C ARG A 134 5.36 23.20 8.87
N SER A 135 4.31 22.69 8.22
CA SER A 135 3.14 23.49 7.81
C SER A 135 1.92 22.61 7.50
N ASP A 136 0.97 22.58 8.43
CA ASP A 136 -0.50 22.63 8.24
C ASP A 136 -1.25 21.74 7.25
N THR A 137 -0.65 20.67 6.75
CA THR A 137 -1.30 19.80 5.75
C THR A 137 -1.51 18.36 6.24
N SER A 138 -1.86 18.21 7.53
CA SER A 138 -2.22 16.91 8.12
C SER A 138 -3.68 16.53 7.91
N ASP A 139 -4.61 17.48 7.99
CA ASP A 139 -6.06 17.17 8.07
C ASP A 139 -6.85 17.28 6.76
N SER A 140 -6.40 18.08 5.79
CA SER A 140 -7.14 18.28 4.53
C SER A 140 -7.19 17.02 3.64
N TRP A 141 -6.24 16.10 3.78
CA TRP A 141 -5.94 15.11 2.74
C TRP A 141 -6.73 13.80 2.84
N MET A 142 -7.34 13.52 3.99
CA MET A 142 -8.32 12.43 4.08
C MET A 142 -9.70 12.85 3.55
N GLN A 143 -9.98 14.16 3.47
CA GLN A 143 -11.23 14.70 2.95
C GLN A 143 -11.22 14.88 1.43
N GLU A 144 -10.08 15.24 0.81
CA GLU A 144 -10.02 15.49 -0.63
C GLU A 144 -10.14 14.22 -1.50
N SER A 145 -9.95 13.03 -0.93
CA SER A 145 -10.27 11.76 -1.62
C SER A 145 -11.73 11.31 -1.48
N ALA A 146 -12.57 12.09 -0.78
CA ALA A 146 -14.00 11.80 -0.55
C ALA A 146 -14.96 12.78 -1.27
N VAL A 147 -14.41 13.77 -1.97
CA VAL A 147 -15.18 14.74 -2.77
C VAL A 147 -14.55 14.87 -4.15
N ALA A 148 -14.96 13.99 -5.06
CA ALA A 148 -15.00 14.20 -6.51
C ALA A 148 -15.90 13.14 -7.14
#